data_AF-A9ILP6-F1
#
_entry.id   AF-A9ILP6-F1
#
_cell.length_a   1.000
_cell.length_b   1.000
_cell.length_c   1.000
_cell.angle_alpha   90.00
_cell.angle_beta   90.00
_cell.angle_gamma   90.00
#
_symmetry.space_group_name_H-M   'P 1'
#
loop_
_entity.id
_entity.type
_entity.pdbx_description
1 polymer ?
#
loop_
_entity_poly.entity_id
_entity_poly.type
_entity_poly.pdbx_seq_one_letter_code
_entity_poly.pdbx_strand_id
1 'polypeptide(L)'
;MNIDKFKQQHLDILEGIAALRRLSHAGVARNAAAIARRIVAMSSTIKLHLAIEDRMLYPVLARNPDTALADKGRSFQDEMGYIAQAYAAFAHRWSNAQALAQDEAGFKADANIVLRRVRERMLREDSDLYPQVEAL
;
A
#
# COMPACT_ATOMS: atom_id res chain seq x y z
N MET A 1 -15.46 7.28 -13.81
CA MET A 1 -14.96 6.91 -12.46
C MET A 1 -14.05 8.02 -11.98
N ASN A 2 -14.10 8.45 -10.72
CA ASN A 2 -13.21 9.52 -10.23
C ASN A 2 -11.87 8.91 -9.80
N ILE A 3 -10.90 8.90 -10.72
CA ILE A 3 -9.52 8.42 -10.49
C ILE A 3 -8.76 9.30 -9.49
N ASP A 4 -9.10 10.59 -9.37
CA ASP A 4 -8.45 11.51 -8.42
C ASP A 4 -8.55 11.04 -6.98
N LYS A 5 -9.65 10.38 -6.59
CA LYS A 5 -9.78 9.79 -5.25
C LYS A 5 -8.79 8.65 -5.01
N PHE A 6 -8.50 7.84 -6.02
CA PHE A 6 -7.53 6.75 -5.92
C PHE A 6 -6.11 7.33 -5.85
N LYS A 7 -5.81 8.31 -6.71
CA LYS A 7 -4.54 9.07 -6.68
C LYS A 7 -4.32 9.73 -5.30
N GLN A 8 -5.35 10.30 -4.68
CA GLN A 8 -5.23 10.86 -3.34
C GLN A 8 -4.91 9.78 -2.28
N GLN A 9 -5.55 8.61 -2.36
CA GLN A 9 -5.23 7.49 -1.46
C GLN A 9 -3.79 7.01 -1.64
N HIS A 10 -3.27 7.00 -2.87
CA HIS A 10 -1.86 6.70 -3.13
C HIS A 10 -0.94 7.73 -2.47
N LEU A 11 -1.24 9.03 -2.58
CA LEU A 11 -0.48 10.08 -1.90
C LEU A 11 -0.44 9.86 -0.39
N ASP A 12 -1.59 9.55 0.23
CA ASP A 12 -1.69 9.29 1.67
C ASP A 12 -0.85 8.07 2.09
N ILE A 13 -0.87 7.00 1.29
CA ILE A 13 -0.07 5.78 1.52
C ILE A 13 1.43 6.10 1.35
N LEU A 14 1.81 6.83 0.31
CA LEU A 14 3.21 7.19 0.02
C LEU A 14 3.77 8.12 1.10
N GLU A 15 2.99 9.09 1.58
CA GLU A 15 3.34 9.89 2.75
C GLU A 15 3.49 8.98 3.98
N GLY A 16 2.56 8.04 4.14
CA GLY A 16 2.60 6.88 5.05
C GLY A 16 3.93 6.12 5.04
N ILE A 17 4.52 5.89 3.88
CA ILE A 17 5.81 5.21 3.80
C ILE A 17 6.95 6.18 4.17
N ALA A 18 6.87 7.42 3.69
CA ALA A 18 7.91 8.42 3.90
C ALA A 18 8.10 8.78 5.38
N ALA A 19 7.03 8.99 6.15
CA ALA A 19 7.21 9.32 7.57
C ALA A 19 7.57 8.10 8.44
N LEU A 20 7.19 6.86 8.08
CA LEU A 20 7.70 5.66 8.74
C LEU A 20 9.22 5.58 8.57
N ARG A 21 9.71 5.83 7.35
CA ARG A 21 11.15 5.93 7.06
C ARG A 21 11.82 7.01 7.92
N ARG A 22 11.24 8.23 7.99
CA ARG A 22 11.78 9.31 8.84
C ARG A 22 11.84 8.92 10.32
N LEU A 23 10.77 8.37 10.89
CA LEU A 23 10.72 7.93 12.29
C LEU A 23 11.73 6.80 12.58
N SER A 24 11.93 5.91 11.61
CA SER A 24 12.86 4.78 11.73
C SER A 24 14.32 5.22 11.70
N HIS A 25 14.67 6.16 10.80
CA HIS A 25 15.99 6.79 10.75
C HIS A 25 16.26 7.68 11.95
N ALA A 26 15.21 8.36 12.41
CA ALA A 26 15.26 9.07 13.65
C ALA A 26 15.71 8.05 14.71
N GLY A 27 14.94 6.98 14.97
CA GLY A 27 15.33 5.84 15.80
C GLY A 27 14.09 5.10 16.28
N VAL A 28 14.11 3.77 16.21
CA VAL A 28 12.87 2.97 16.30
C VAL A 28 12.34 2.92 17.73
N ALA A 29 13.14 2.56 18.73
CA ALA A 29 12.66 2.44 20.11
C ALA A 29 12.06 3.76 20.62
N ARG A 30 12.73 4.90 20.39
CA ARG A 30 12.22 6.20 20.84
C ARG A 30 10.92 6.62 20.15
N ASN A 31 10.69 6.16 18.93
CA ASN A 31 9.53 6.51 18.12
C ASN A 31 8.50 5.37 18.06
N ALA A 32 8.66 4.31 18.86
CA ALA A 32 7.92 3.06 18.70
C ALA A 32 6.40 3.27 18.73
N ALA A 33 5.90 4.10 19.65
CA ALA A 33 4.47 4.42 19.71
C ALA A 33 3.97 5.18 18.47
N ALA A 34 4.77 6.10 17.92
CA ALA A 34 4.43 6.85 16.71
C ALA A 34 4.45 5.95 15.47
N ILE A 35 5.45 5.07 15.37
CA ILE A 35 5.58 4.06 14.31
C ILE A 35 4.37 3.11 14.34
N ALA A 36 4.06 2.53 15.51
CA ALA A 36 2.94 1.62 15.70
C ALA A 36 1.60 2.25 15.28
N ARG A 37 1.30 3.47 15.76
CA ARG A 37 0.07 4.19 15.35
C ARG A 37 0.00 4.39 13.84
N ARG A 38 1.13 4.67 13.21
CA ARG A 38 1.20 4.94 11.78
C ARG A 38 1.00 3.69 10.94
N ILE A 39 1.54 2.56 11.38
CA ILE A 39 1.29 1.23 10.79
C ILE A 39 -0.21 0.92 10.83
N VAL A 40 -0.87 1.16 11.96
CA VAL A 40 -2.32 0.97 12.11
C VAL A 40 -3.10 1.90 11.17
N ALA A 41 -2.78 3.20 11.14
CA ALA A 41 -3.45 4.16 10.28
C ALA A 41 -3.34 3.77 8.79
N MET A 42 -2.13 3.43 8.34
CA MET A 42 -1.90 2.94 6.98
C MET A 42 -2.64 1.63 6.68
N SER A 43 -2.81 0.74 7.67
CA SER A 43 -3.60 -0.48 7.49
C SER A 43 -5.03 -0.18 7.07
N SER A 44 -5.64 0.83 7.69
CA SER A 44 -7.01 1.26 7.36
C SER A 44 -7.07 1.86 5.95
N THR A 45 -6.10 2.71 5.58
CA THR A 45 -6.05 3.32 4.25
C THR A 45 -5.88 2.28 3.14
N ILE A 46 -4.92 1.35 3.29
CA ILE A 46 -4.67 0.28 2.30
C ILE A 46 -5.90 -0.61 2.12
N LYS A 47 -6.56 -1.01 3.22
CA LYS A 47 -7.78 -1.82 3.17
C LYS A 47 -8.92 -1.10 2.46
N LEU A 48 -9.12 0.18 2.76
CA LEU A 48 -10.17 0.98 2.12
C LEU A 48 -9.89 1.15 0.63
N HIS A 49 -8.65 1.45 0.27
CA HIS A 49 -8.22 1.60 -1.12
C HIS A 49 -8.49 0.32 -1.93
N LEU A 50 -8.00 -0.84 -1.48
CA LEU A 50 -8.23 -2.11 -2.17
C LEU A 50 -9.73 -2.44 -2.29
N ALA A 51 -10.51 -2.23 -1.23
CA ALA A 51 -11.95 -2.50 -1.26
C ALA A 51 -12.69 -1.63 -2.29
N ILE A 52 -12.23 -0.39 -2.52
CA ILE A 52 -12.79 0.48 -3.54
C ILE A 52 -12.38 0.00 -4.94
N GLU A 53 -11.12 -0.39 -5.16
CA GLU A 53 -10.66 -0.92 -6.44
C GLU A 53 -11.38 -2.22 -6.83
N ASP A 54 -11.52 -3.16 -5.90
CA ASP A 54 -12.26 -4.42 -6.10
C ASP A 54 -13.73 -4.19 -6.48
N ARG A 55 -14.34 -3.15 -5.94
CA ARG A 55 -15.76 -2.85 -6.19
C ARG A 55 -15.99 -2.01 -7.44
N MET A 56 -15.04 -1.14 -7.79
CA MET A 56 -15.27 -0.08 -8.77
C MET A 56 -14.34 -0.14 -9.99
N LEU A 57 -13.05 -0.44 -9.79
CA LEU A 57 -12.03 -0.37 -10.84
C LEU A 57 -11.93 -1.69 -11.59
N TYR A 58 -11.59 -2.78 -10.89
CA TYR A 58 -11.33 -4.07 -11.53
C TYR A 58 -12.54 -4.64 -12.29
N PRO A 59 -13.80 -4.52 -11.81
CA PRO A 59 -14.96 -4.96 -12.58
C PRO A 59 -15.17 -4.23 -13.91
N VAL A 60 -14.78 -2.96 -13.99
CA VAL A 60 -14.84 -2.17 -15.23
C VAL A 60 -13.78 -2.65 -16.21
N LEU A 61 -12.54 -2.84 -15.73
CA LEU A 61 -11.43 -3.35 -16.54
C LEU A 61 -11.71 -4.76 -17.08
N ALA A 62 -12.29 -5.64 -16.25
CA ALA A 62 -12.59 -7.01 -16.63
C ALA A 62 -13.65 -7.13 -17.76
N ARG A 63 -14.51 -6.12 -17.92
CA ARG A 63 -15.55 -6.07 -18.96
C ARG A 63 -15.11 -5.30 -20.20
N ASN A 64 -13.89 -4.76 -20.22
CA ASN A 64 -13.40 -3.98 -21.34
C ASN A 64 -13.16 -4.89 -22.57
N PRO A 65 -13.56 -4.47 -23.79
CA PRO A 65 -13.28 -5.23 -25.01
C PRO A 65 -11.78 -5.30 -25.36
N ASP A 66 -10.96 -4.38 -24.87
CA ASP A 66 -9.51 -4.46 -24.95
C ASP A 66 -9.01 -5.55 -23.98
N THR A 67 -8.67 -6.71 -24.53
CA THR A 67 -8.20 -7.86 -23.76
C THR A 67 -6.88 -7.57 -23.05
N ALA A 68 -6.01 -6.74 -23.62
CA ALA A 68 -4.73 -6.39 -23.00
C ALA A 68 -4.94 -5.54 -21.74
N LEU A 69 -5.89 -4.59 -21.79
CA LEU A 69 -6.25 -3.79 -20.62
C LEU A 69 -6.96 -4.63 -19.55
N ALA A 70 -7.82 -5.57 -19.95
CA ALA A 70 -8.47 -6.50 -19.02
C ALA A 70 -7.46 -7.43 -18.31
N ASP A 71 -6.48 -7.98 -19.04
CA ASP A 71 -5.40 -8.79 -18.48
C ASP A 71 -4.51 -7.97 -17.54
N LYS A 72 -4.18 -6.73 -17.92
CA LYS A 72 -3.44 -5.81 -17.06
C LYS A 72 -4.18 -5.57 -15.75
N GLY A 73 -5.48 -5.26 -15.82
CA GLY A 73 -6.32 -5.07 -14.64
C GLY A 73 -6.32 -6.28 -13.70
N ARG A 74 -6.44 -7.49 -14.24
CA ARG A 74 -6.33 -8.74 -13.45
C ARG A 74 -4.97 -8.89 -12.77
N SER A 75 -3.89 -8.64 -13.50
CA SER A 75 -2.53 -8.74 -12.93
C SER A 75 -2.32 -7.76 -11.78
N PHE A 76 -2.83 -6.53 -11.88
CA PHE A 76 -2.80 -5.57 -10.78
C PHE A 76 -3.68 -6.05 -9.62
N GLN A 77 -4.89 -6.55 -9.88
CA GLN A 77 -5.76 -7.06 -8.81
C GLN A 77 -5.08 -8.19 -7.99
N ASP A 78 -4.52 -9.19 -8.67
CA ASP A 78 -3.86 -10.34 -8.02
C ASP A 78 -2.64 -9.90 -7.20
N GLU A 79 -1.79 -9.04 -7.76
CA GLU A 79 -0.61 -8.52 -7.07
C GLU A 79 -1.02 -7.76 -5.78
N MET A 80 -2.14 -7.02 -5.79
CA MET A 80 -2.57 -6.27 -4.62
C MET A 80 -3.02 -7.19 -3.49
N GLY A 81 -3.66 -8.32 -3.82
CA GLY A 81 -4.01 -9.35 -2.85
C GLY A 81 -2.78 -9.84 -2.07
N TYR A 82 -1.67 -10.12 -2.77
CA TYR A 82 -0.42 -10.54 -2.13
C TYR A 82 0.22 -9.42 -1.30
N ILE A 83 0.22 -8.19 -1.80
CA ILE A 83 0.78 -7.03 -1.08
C ILE A 83 -0.03 -6.75 0.20
N ALA A 84 -1.36 -6.81 0.13
CA ALA A 84 -2.25 -6.59 1.26
C ALA A 84 -2.04 -7.65 2.36
N GLN A 85 -1.86 -8.92 1.98
CA GLN A 85 -1.54 -10.00 2.92
C GLN A 85 -0.17 -9.80 3.59
N ALA A 86 0.86 -9.48 2.81
CA ALA A 86 2.20 -9.20 3.34
C ALA A 86 2.19 -8.00 4.29
N TYR A 87 1.46 -6.93 3.94
CA TYR A 87 1.29 -5.76 4.79
C TYR A 87 0.50 -6.09 6.06
N ALA A 88 -0.54 -6.91 5.99
CA ALA A 88 -1.30 -7.33 7.16
C ALA A 88 -0.43 -8.13 8.16
N ALA A 89 0.41 -9.04 7.67
CA ALA A 89 1.35 -9.78 8.51
C ALA A 89 2.40 -8.84 9.16
N PHE A 90 2.94 -7.90 8.38
CA PHE A 90 3.83 -6.85 8.87
C PHE A 90 3.16 -6.01 9.97
N ALA A 91 1.93 -5.54 9.71
CA ALA A 91 1.20 -4.72 10.66
C ALA A 91 0.91 -5.49 11.95
N HIS A 92 0.49 -6.75 11.85
CA HIS A 92 0.26 -7.62 13.01
C HIS A 92 1.51 -7.75 13.89
N ARG A 93 2.69 -7.89 13.29
CA ARG A 93 3.96 -8.02 14.03
C ARG A 93 4.41 -6.70 14.66
N TRP A 94 4.21 -5.57 13.98
CA TRP A 94 4.87 -4.31 14.31
C TRP A 94 3.94 -3.18 14.80
N SER A 95 2.63 -3.44 14.93
CA SER A 95 1.68 -2.46 15.50
C SER A 95 1.74 -2.33 17.02
N ASN A 96 2.66 -3.05 17.69
CA ASN A 96 2.93 -2.93 19.11
C ASN A 96 4.24 -2.18 19.35
N ALA A 97 4.21 -1.11 20.14
CA ALA A 97 5.38 -0.33 20.50
C ALA A 97 6.46 -1.17 21.22
N GLN A 98 6.05 -2.16 22.04
CA GLN A 98 6.99 -3.03 22.72
C GLN A 98 7.78 -3.91 21.74
N ALA A 99 7.10 -4.50 20.74
CA ALA A 99 7.75 -5.32 19.72
C ALA A 99 8.80 -4.52 18.94
N LEU A 100 8.45 -3.29 18.55
CA LEU A 100 9.36 -2.35 17.88
C LEU A 100 10.60 -2.01 18.71
N ALA A 101 10.43 -1.79 20.02
CA ALA A 101 11.53 -1.47 20.92
C ALA A 101 12.45 -2.67 21.22
N GLN A 102 11.91 -3.89 21.17
CA GLN A 102 12.65 -5.13 21.42
C GLN A 102 13.44 -5.61 20.20
N ASP A 103 12.97 -5.34 18.98
CA ASP A 103 13.60 -5.81 17.75
C ASP A 103 13.60 -4.73 16.65
N GLU A 104 14.44 -3.71 16.82
CA GLU A 104 14.57 -2.63 15.84
C GLU A 104 15.09 -3.12 14.48
N ALA A 105 16.01 -4.09 14.50
CA ALA A 105 16.66 -4.59 13.30
C ALA A 105 15.68 -5.41 12.45
N GLY A 106 14.90 -6.30 13.08
CA GLY A 106 13.84 -7.06 12.42
C GLY A 106 12.77 -6.15 11.85
N PHE A 107 12.36 -5.10 12.58
CA PHE A 107 11.41 -4.14 12.04
C PHE A 107 11.94 -3.45 10.78
N LYS A 108 13.18 -2.96 10.80
CA LYS A 108 13.79 -2.30 9.63
C LYS A 108 13.90 -3.25 8.44
N ALA A 109 14.27 -4.50 8.66
CA ALA A 109 14.37 -5.52 7.62
C ALA A 109 12.99 -5.78 6.97
N ASP A 110 11.97 -6.05 7.78
CA ASP A 110 10.61 -6.30 7.30
C ASP A 110 10.03 -5.05 6.60
N ALA A 111 10.22 -3.86 7.18
CA ALA A 111 9.73 -2.60 6.62
C ALA A 111 10.34 -2.31 5.25
N ASN A 112 11.65 -2.57 5.07
CA ASN A 112 12.32 -2.39 3.77
C ASN A 112 11.76 -3.31 2.68
N ILE A 113 11.29 -4.51 3.04
CA ILE A 113 10.71 -5.45 2.08
C ILE A 113 9.26 -5.06 1.77
N VAL A 114 8.44 -4.92 2.80
CA VAL A 114 6.99 -4.76 2.67
C VAL A 114 6.63 -3.36 2.15
N LEU A 115 7.19 -2.30 2.74
CA LEU A 115 6.86 -0.94 2.33
C LEU A 115 7.40 -0.61 0.94
N ARG A 116 8.50 -1.25 0.51
CA ARG A 116 9.00 -1.11 -0.86
C ARG A 116 7.98 -1.65 -1.87
N ARG A 117 7.42 -2.84 -1.63
CA ARG A 117 6.41 -3.43 -2.53
C ARG A 117 5.16 -2.56 -2.63
N VAL A 118 4.66 -2.07 -1.49
CA VAL A 118 3.51 -1.13 -1.48
C VAL A 118 3.86 0.12 -2.31
N ARG A 119 5.02 0.74 -2.07
CA ARG A 119 5.44 1.94 -2.81
C ARG A 119 5.55 1.69 -4.32
N GLU A 120 6.25 0.63 -4.72
CA GLU A 120 6.47 0.29 -6.13
C GLU A 120 5.15 0.06 -6.85
N ARG A 121 4.20 -0.59 -6.17
CA ARG A 121 2.86 -0.81 -6.67
C ARG A 121 2.10 0.49 -6.95
N MET A 122 1.96 1.37 -5.96
CA MET A 122 1.22 2.64 -6.14
C MET A 122 1.80 3.46 -7.30
N LEU A 123 3.13 3.52 -7.41
CA LEU A 123 3.81 4.24 -8.50
C LEU A 123 3.56 3.61 -9.87
N ARG A 124 3.48 2.28 -9.95
CA ARG A 124 3.14 1.59 -11.20
C ARG A 124 1.70 1.84 -11.60
N GLU A 125 0.76 1.83 -10.66
CA GLU A 125 -0.63 2.18 -10.98
C GLU A 125 -0.76 3.62 -11.47
N ASP A 126 -0.12 4.57 -10.80
CA ASP A 126 -0.14 5.98 -11.19
C ASP A 126 0.45 6.24 -12.58
N SER A 127 1.50 5.49 -12.96
CA SER A 127 2.24 5.72 -14.22
C SER A 127 1.85 4.81 -15.38
N ASP A 128 1.26 3.65 -15.12
CA ASP A 128 0.84 2.68 -16.14
C ASP A 128 -0.69 2.56 -16.16
N LEU A 129 -1.30 2.03 -15.11
CA LEU A 129 -2.71 1.64 -15.13
C LEU A 129 -3.67 2.83 -15.22
N TYR A 130 -3.52 3.84 -14.36
CA TYR A 130 -4.47 4.95 -14.27
C TYR A 130 -4.55 5.80 -15.55
N PRO A 131 -3.46 6.12 -16.26
CA PRO A 131 -3.54 6.79 -17.56
C PRO A 131 -4.40 6.04 -18.60
N GLN A 132 -4.33 4.70 -18.62
CA GLN A 132 -5.17 3.89 -19.52
C GLN A 132 -6.64 3.90 -19.08
N VAL A 133 -6.90 3.90 -17.77
CA VAL A 133 -8.27 3.98 -17.23
C VAL A 133 -8.91 5.34 -17.48
N GLU A 134 -8.14 6.43 -17.41
CA GLU A 134 -8.61 7.79 -17.68
C GLU A 134 -8.94 8.02 -19.16
N ALA A 135 -8.41 7.19 -20.05
CA ALA A 135 -8.68 7.22 -21.48
C ALA A 135 -9.93 6.41 -21.91
N LEU A 136 -10.58 5.72 -20.96
CA LEU A 136 -11.84 4.97 -21.17
C LEU A 136 -13.07 5.88 -21.14
#